data_AF-A0A848TNR9-F1
#
_entry.id   AF-A0A848TNR9-F1
#
_cell.length_a   1.000
_cell.length_b   1.000
_cell.length_c   1.000
_cell.angle_alpha   90.00
_cell.angle_beta   90.00
_cell.angle_gamma   90.00
#
_symmetry.space_group_name_H-M   'P 1'
#
loop_
_entity.id
_entity.type
_entity.pdbx_description
1 polymer ?
#
loop_
_entity_poly.entity_id
_entity_poly.type
_entity_poly.pdbx_seq_one_letter_code
_entity_poly.pdbx_strand_id
1 'polypeptide(L)'
;MASDKDPMDSLRSAMGDLEARFDEISKAVFGTDAFAKASGRATEIGVKAQKQMADQMARNLEFFNMPSRSDMTGIGERLMTIEDRLIRIEASLERIAPAEVKPNTGPKRTRKPPTRKPAKTKKA
;
A
#
# COMPACT_ATOMS: atom_id res chain seq x y z
N MET A 1 71.88 -21.53 -8.07
CA MET A 1 71.23 -21.26 -9.37
C MET A 1 69.74 -21.14 -9.07
N ALA A 2 69.29 -19.98 -8.60
CA ALA A 2 68.78 -18.86 -9.41
C ALA A 2 67.47 -19.22 -10.13
N SER A 3 66.39 -18.51 -9.73
CA SER A 3 65.03 -18.45 -10.29
C SER A 3 64.18 -19.72 -10.13
N ASP A 4 62.91 -19.69 -9.72
CA ASP A 4 61.86 -18.69 -9.90
C ASP A 4 61.03 -18.58 -8.61
N LYS A 5 60.82 -17.37 -8.08
CA LYS A 5 59.52 -17.13 -7.45
C LYS A 5 58.52 -17.28 -8.58
N ASP A 6 57.67 -18.30 -8.53
CA ASP A 6 56.66 -18.54 -9.56
C ASP A 6 55.96 -17.20 -9.86
N PRO A 7 55.98 -16.69 -11.11
CA PRO A 7 55.47 -15.37 -11.43
C PRO A 7 54.01 -15.21 -10.99
N MET A 8 53.25 -16.30 -10.92
CA MET A 8 51.88 -16.32 -10.40
C MET A 8 51.80 -16.06 -8.89
N ASP A 9 52.77 -16.51 -8.11
CA ASP A 9 52.83 -16.23 -6.66
C ASP A 9 53.17 -14.76 -6.41
N SER A 10 54.05 -14.18 -7.23
CA SER A 10 54.38 -12.74 -7.15
C SER A 10 53.20 -11.85 -7.54
N LEU A 11 52.42 -12.25 -8.54
CA LEU A 11 51.21 -11.55 -8.95
C LEU A 11 50.11 -11.68 -7.88
N ARG A 12 49.96 -12.87 -7.30
CA ARG A 12 48.97 -13.12 -6.26
C ARG A 12 49.29 -12.35 -4.98
N SER A 13 50.57 -12.25 -4.60
CA SER A 13 50.98 -11.41 -3.47
C SER A 13 50.76 -9.92 -3.76
N ALA A 14 51.09 -9.46 -4.97
CA ALA A 14 50.86 -8.07 -5.36
C ALA A 14 49.36 -7.70 -5.35
N MET A 15 48.49 -8.63 -5.76
CA MET A 15 47.04 -8.46 -5.66
C MET A 15 46.57 -8.44 -4.20
N GLY A 16 47.09 -9.31 -3.35
CA GLY A 16 46.76 -9.31 -1.92
C GLY A 16 47.19 -8.00 -1.22
N ASP A 17 48.38 -7.49 -1.55
CA ASP A 17 48.85 -6.21 -1.04
C ASP A 17 47.99 -5.04 -1.55
N LEU A 18 47.51 -5.13 -2.79
CA LEU A 18 46.61 -4.13 -3.37
C LEU A 18 45.23 -4.16 -2.71
N GLU A 19 44.69 -5.35 -2.43
CA GLU A 19 43.44 -5.53 -1.70
C GLU A 19 43.54 -4.99 -0.27
N ALA A 20 44.64 -5.29 0.44
CA ALA A 20 44.88 -4.77 1.78
C ALA A 20 44.98 -3.22 1.80
N ARG A 21 45.69 -2.65 0.83
CA ARG A 21 45.79 -1.18 0.67
C ARG A 21 44.45 -0.56 0.29
N PHE A 22 43.68 -1.22 -0.56
CA PHE A 22 42.35 -0.76 -0.96
C PHE A 22 41.39 -0.78 0.23
N ASP A 23 41.43 -1.81 1.06
CA ASP A 23 40.64 -1.90 2.28
C ASP A 23 40.97 -0.78 3.28
N GLU A 24 42.25 -0.44 3.43
CA GLU A 24 42.69 0.64 4.30
C GLU A 24 42.21 2.01 3.79
N ILE A 25 42.37 2.26 2.48
CA ILE A 25 41.87 3.47 1.82
C ILE A 25 40.34 3.52 1.89
N SER A 26 39.66 2.40 1.67
CA SER A 26 38.20 2.27 1.73
C SER A 26 37.68 2.65 3.12
N LYS A 27 38.29 2.12 4.18
CA LYS A 27 37.94 2.49 5.56
C LYS A 27 38.23 3.96 5.86
N ALA A 28 39.37 4.48 5.39
CA ALA A 28 39.79 5.86 5.63
C ALA A 28 39.01 6.91 4.81
N VAL A 29 38.45 6.53 3.65
CA VAL A 29 37.72 7.45 2.77
C VAL A 29 36.22 7.25 2.91
N PHE A 30 35.73 6.02 2.76
CA PHE A 30 34.29 5.71 2.80
C PHE A 30 33.74 5.62 4.22
N GLY A 31 34.58 5.37 5.22
CA GLY A 31 34.18 5.43 6.63
C GLY A 31 34.05 6.86 7.18
N THR A 32 34.30 7.88 6.37
CA THR A 32 34.23 9.28 6.82
C THR A 32 32.84 9.86 6.71
N ASP A 33 32.48 10.70 7.69
CA ASP A 33 31.26 11.51 7.65
C ASP A 33 31.19 12.40 6.41
N ALA A 34 32.34 12.84 5.88
CA ALA A 34 32.41 13.65 4.67
C ALA A 34 31.94 12.87 3.44
N PHE A 35 32.38 11.62 3.30
CA PHE A 35 31.91 10.75 2.22
C PHE A 35 30.43 10.41 2.36
N ALA A 36 29.96 10.07 3.57
CA ALA A 36 28.55 9.82 3.82
C ALA A 36 27.67 11.04 3.46
N LYS A 37 28.09 12.25 3.86
CA LYS A 37 27.41 13.51 3.50
C LYS A 37 27.45 13.79 2.00
N ALA A 38 28.58 13.55 1.34
CA ALA A 38 28.70 13.74 -0.11
C ALA A 38 27.82 12.76 -0.89
N SER A 39 27.82 11.48 -0.50
CA SER A 39 26.98 10.43 -1.09
C SER A 39 25.49 10.71 -0.86
N GLY A 40 25.11 11.14 0.35
CA GLY A 40 23.76 11.58 0.66
C GLY A 40 23.31 12.76 -0.22
N ARG A 41 24.15 13.79 -0.38
CA ARG A 41 23.87 14.93 -1.25
C ARG A 41 23.80 14.54 -2.73
N ALA A 42 24.68 13.67 -3.20
CA ALA A 42 24.64 13.16 -4.57
C ALA A 42 23.33 12.41 -4.85
N THR A 43 22.91 11.57 -3.89
CA THR A 43 21.62 10.86 -3.96
C THR A 43 20.45 11.83 -3.97
N GLU A 44 20.45 12.84 -3.09
CA GLU A 44 19.42 13.87 -3.03
C GLU A 44 19.30 14.64 -4.36
N ILE A 45 20.44 15.02 -4.96
CA ILE A 45 20.48 15.69 -6.26
C ILE A 45 19.92 14.77 -7.35
N GLY A 46 20.30 13.49 -7.35
CA GLY A 46 19.79 12.50 -8.31
C GLY A 46 18.27 12.34 -8.22
N VAL A 47 17.73 12.20 -7.00
CA VAL A 47 16.28 12.12 -6.77
C VAL A 47 15.58 13.40 -7.19
N LYS A 48 16.17 14.57 -6.91
CA LYS A 48 15.61 15.87 -7.34
C LYS A 48 15.58 16.00 -8.86
N ALA A 49 16.62 15.57 -9.56
CA ALA A 49 16.68 15.58 -11.02
C ALA A 49 15.62 14.64 -11.63
N GLN A 50 15.48 13.43 -11.06
CA GLN A 50 14.43 12.50 -11.47
C GLN A 50 13.02 13.09 -11.30
N LYS A 51 12.78 13.77 -10.17
CA LYS A 51 11.50 14.45 -9.92
C LYS A 51 11.24 15.57 -10.93
N GLN A 52 12.23 16.43 -11.20
CA GLN A 52 12.08 17.50 -12.17
C GLN A 52 11.82 16.97 -13.58
N MET A 53 12.46 15.87 -13.97
CA MET A 53 12.22 15.21 -15.24
C MET A 53 10.80 14.62 -15.30
N ALA A 54 10.33 13.99 -14.22
CA ALA A 54 8.96 13.49 -14.12
C ALA A 54 7.94 14.64 -14.21
N ASP A 55 8.17 15.76 -13.53
CA ASP A 55 7.31 16.94 -13.57
C ASP A 55 7.29 17.57 -14.99
N GLN A 56 8.42 17.57 -15.70
CA GLN A 56 8.49 18.05 -17.08
C GLN A 56 7.77 17.11 -18.06
N MET A 57 7.92 15.79 -17.89
CA MET A 57 7.16 14.80 -18.67
C MET A 57 5.66 14.90 -18.40
N ALA A 58 5.24 15.13 -17.15
CA ALA A 58 3.84 15.35 -16.80
C ALA A 58 3.27 16.59 -17.51
N ARG A 59 3.99 17.73 -17.51
CA ARG A 59 3.59 18.93 -18.26
C ARG A 59 3.53 18.70 -19.77
N ASN A 60 4.44 17.91 -20.32
CA ASN A 60 4.41 17.56 -21.75
C ASN A 60 3.22 16.65 -22.09
N LEU A 61 2.83 15.74 -21.20
CA LEU A 61 1.65 14.88 -21.38
C LEU A 61 0.34 15.66 -21.22
N GLU A 62 0.31 16.63 -20.32
CA GLU A 62 -0.79 17.59 -20.17
C GLU A 62 -1.04 18.38 -21.47
N PHE A 63 0.03 18.78 -22.17
CA PHE A 63 -0.06 19.42 -23.48
C PHE A 63 -0.69 18.52 -24.56
N PHE A 64 -0.55 17.19 -24.44
CA PHE A 64 -1.19 16.22 -25.34
C PHE A 64 -2.58 15.77 -24.87
N ASN A 65 -3.19 16.44 -23.88
CA ASN A 65 -4.43 16.02 -23.22
C ASN A 65 -4.37 14.58 -22.66
N MET A 66 -3.17 14.05 -22.39
CA MET A 66 -3.02 12.73 -21.79
C MET A 66 -2.92 12.87 -20.27
N PRO A 67 -3.84 12.24 -19.49
CA PRO A 67 -3.83 12.34 -18.04
C PRO A 67 -2.53 11.75 -17.47
N SER A 68 -1.90 12.49 -16.56
CA SER A 68 -0.67 12.06 -15.93
C SER A 68 -0.94 10.93 -14.92
N ARG A 69 0.12 10.20 -14.51
CA ARG A 69 -0.02 9.15 -13.48
C ARG A 69 -0.54 9.69 -12.16
N SER A 70 -0.15 10.91 -11.77
CA SER A 70 -0.63 11.57 -10.56
C SER A 70 -2.12 11.92 -10.62
N ASP A 71 -2.62 12.29 -11.81
CA ASP A 71 -4.04 12.60 -11.98
C ASP A 71 -4.89 11.33 -11.85
N MET A 72 -4.42 10.22 -12.42
CA MET A 72 -5.06 8.91 -12.27
C MET A 72 -5.14 8.47 -10.81
N THR A 73 -4.07 8.67 -10.03
CA THR A 73 -4.10 8.38 -8.59
C THR A 73 -5.07 9.30 -7.84
N GLY A 74 -5.10 10.59 -8.15
CA GLY A 74 -6.03 11.54 -7.53
C GLY A 74 -7.49 11.26 -7.86
N ILE A 75 -7.78 10.80 -9.09
CA ILE A 75 -9.11 10.32 -9.48
C ILE A 75 -9.47 9.06 -8.68
N GLY A 76 -8.53 8.12 -8.50
CA GLY A 76 -8.72 6.91 -7.70
C GLY A 76 -9.10 7.21 -6.24
N GLU A 77 -8.38 8.11 -5.58
CA GLU A 77 -8.67 8.54 -4.20
C GLU A 77 -10.06 9.19 -4.08
N ARG A 78 -10.42 10.03 -5.07
CA ARG A 78 -11.73 10.66 -5.12
C ARG A 78 -12.84 9.64 -5.35
N LEU A 79 -12.63 8.63 -6.19
CA LEU A 79 -13.57 7.55 -6.42
C LEU A 79 -13.79 6.73 -5.15
N MET A 80 -12.73 6.35 -4.43
CA MET A 80 -12.85 5.66 -3.13
C MET A 80 -13.66 6.49 -2.12
N THR A 81 -13.42 7.80 -2.07
CA THR A 81 -14.19 8.70 -1.19
C THR A 81 -15.68 8.76 -1.59
N ILE A 82 -15.97 8.67 -2.89
CA ILE A 82 -17.35 8.63 -3.38
C ILE A 82 -18.00 7.29 -3.01
N GLU A 83 -17.31 6.17 -3.21
CA GLU A 83 -17.79 4.83 -2.83
C GLU A 83 -18.12 4.76 -1.33
N ASP A 84 -17.25 5.27 -0.47
CA ASP A 84 -17.50 5.34 0.97
C ASP A 84 -18.76 6.15 1.33
N ARG A 85 -18.98 7.26 0.62
CA ARG A 85 -20.19 8.07 0.81
C ARG A 85 -21.43 7.35 0.30
N LEU A 86 -21.34 6.64 -0.82
CA LEU A 86 -22.44 5.85 -1.36
C LEU A 86 -22.83 4.72 -0.41
N ILE A 87 -21.87 3.99 0.15
CA ILE A 87 -22.13 2.93 1.15
C ILE A 87 -22.85 3.50 2.38
N ARG A 88 -22.45 4.69 2.86
CA ARG A 88 -23.13 5.34 3.98
C ARG A 88 -24.55 5.76 3.64
N ILE A 89 -24.77 6.25 2.42
CA ILE A 89 -26.11 6.62 1.94
C ILE A 89 -26.98 5.38 1.85
N GLU A 90 -26.49 4.30 1.24
CA GLU A 90 -27.20 3.02 1.13
C GLU A 90 -27.60 2.48 2.52
N ALA A 91 -26.66 2.45 3.47
CA ALA A 91 -26.95 2.05 4.85
C ALA A 91 -27.96 2.98 5.55
N SER A 92 -27.99 4.28 5.20
CA SER A 92 -29.00 5.21 5.73
C SER A 92 -30.38 4.96 5.11
N LEU A 93 -30.43 4.63 3.81
CA LEU A 93 -31.66 4.33 3.10
C LEU A 93 -32.27 3.01 3.57
N GLU A 94 -31.47 1.96 3.79
CA GLU A 94 -31.96 0.69 4.35
C GLU A 94 -32.61 0.87 5.73
N ARG A 95 -32.11 1.79 6.55
CA ARG A 95 -32.68 2.11 7.87
C ARG A 95 -34.01 2.87 7.80
N ILE A 96 -34.19 3.65 6.73
CA ILE A 96 -35.40 4.45 6.51
C ILE A 96 -36.44 3.67 5.70
N ALA A 97 -35.99 2.71 4.88
CA ALA A 97 -36.85 1.85 4.08
C ALA A 97 -37.79 1.06 5.02
N PRO A 98 -39.11 1.18 4.86
CA PRO A 98 -40.04 0.35 5.62
C PRO A 98 -39.79 -1.12 5.28
N ALA A 99 -39.66 -1.96 6.31
CA ALA A 99 -39.56 -3.40 6.10
C ALA A 99 -40.74 -3.85 5.24
N GLU A 100 -40.43 -4.43 4.08
CA GLU A 100 -41.45 -5.01 3.21
C GLU A 100 -42.18 -6.10 4.01
N VAL A 101 -43.39 -5.79 4.46
CA VAL A 101 -44.26 -6.76 5.10
C VAL A 101 -44.68 -7.73 4.01
N LYS A 102 -43.92 -8.83 3.87
CA LYS A 102 -44.29 -9.92 2.96
C LYS A 102 -45.74 -10.29 3.27
N PRO A 103 -46.67 -10.21 2.30
CA PRO A 103 -48.04 -10.61 2.55
C PRO A 103 -48.01 -12.06 2.99
N ASN A 104 -48.64 -12.34 4.12
CA ASN A 104 -48.76 -13.71 4.62
C ASN A 104 -49.66 -14.48 3.64
N THR A 105 -49.05 -15.13 2.66
CA THR A 105 -49.72 -15.96 1.63
C THR A 105 -50.22 -17.29 2.19
N GLY A 106 -50.02 -17.54 3.48
CA GLY A 106 -50.54 -18.71 4.16
C GLY A 106 -52.06 -18.67 4.32
N PRO A 107 -52.76 -19.82 4.22
CA PRO A 107 -54.19 -19.89 4.52
C PRO A 107 -54.49 -19.32 5.92
N LYS A 108 -55.55 -18.50 6.04
CA LYS A 108 -56.00 -18.00 7.36
C LYS A 108 -56.15 -19.17 8.31
N ARG A 109 -55.45 -19.14 9.46
CA ARG A 109 -55.59 -20.16 10.53
C ARG A 109 -57.06 -20.20 10.96
N THR A 110 -57.77 -21.25 10.57
CA THR A 110 -59.20 -21.47 10.90
C THR A 110 -59.41 -22.13 12.26
N ARG A 111 -58.35 -22.61 12.91
CA ARG A 111 -58.43 -23.14 14.27
C ARG A 111 -58.66 -22.01 15.27
N LYS A 112 -59.92 -21.87 15.71
CA LYS A 112 -60.26 -21.08 16.90
C LYS A 112 -59.51 -21.69 18.10
N PRO A 113 -58.90 -20.87 18.98
CA PRO A 113 -58.33 -21.36 20.22
C PRO A 113 -59.40 -22.10 21.03
N PRO A 114 -59.07 -23.22 21.69
CA PRO A 114 -60.04 -23.90 22.54
C PRO A 114 -60.55 -22.92 23.60
N THR A 115 -61.87 -22.80 23.71
CA THR A 115 -62.51 -21.98 24.73
C THR A 115 -62.10 -22.50 26.11
N ARG A 116 -61.46 -21.63 26.89
CA ARG A 116 -61.04 -21.92 28.26
C ARG A 116 -62.29 -22.21 29.08
N LYS A 117 -62.55 -23.48 29.42
CA LYS A 117 -63.66 -23.86 30.32
C LYS A 117 -63.44 -23.16 31.67
N PRO A 118 -64.45 -22.47 32.24
CA PRO A 118 -64.33 -21.92 33.58
C PRO A 118 -64.23 -23.06 34.59
N ALA A 119 -63.21 -22.99 35.44
CA ALA A 119 -63.03 -23.91 36.56
C ALA A 119 -64.24 -23.80 37.48
N LYS A 120 -64.89 -24.95 37.76
CA LYS A 120 -65.98 -25.03 38.73
C LYS A 120 -65.41 -24.81 40.13
N THR A 121 -65.62 -23.65 40.73
CA THR A 121 -65.52 -23.47 42.18
C THR A 121 -66.72 -24.15 42.82
N LYS A 122 -66.46 -25.27 43.51
CA LYS A 122 -67.42 -25.93 44.39
C LYS A 122 -67.73 -25.00 45.57
N LYS A 123 -69.03 -24.84 45.86
CA LYS A 123 -69.55 -24.26 47.11
C LYS A 123 -69.28 -25.23 48.27
N ALA A 124 -68.79 -24.69 49.38
CA ALA A 124 -69.15 -25.06 50.76
C ALA A 124 -68.86 -23.82 51.62
#